data_AF-Q0D3T3-F1
#
_entry.id   AF-Q0D3T3-F1
#
_cell.length_a   1.000
_cell.length_b   1.000
_cell.length_c   1.000
_cell.angle_alpha   90.00
_cell.angle_beta   90.00
_cell.angle_gamma   90.00
#
_symmetry.space_group_name_H-M   'P 1'
#
loop_
_entity.id
_entity.type
_entity.pdbx_description
1 polymer ?
#
loop_
_entity_poly.entity_id
_entity_poly.type
_entity_poly.pdbx_seq_one_letter_code
_entity_poly.pdbx_strand_id
1 'polypeptide(L)'
;VEQLHKIFKLCGSPTEEYWKKSKLPHATIFKPQQPYKRRIADTFKDFPQSALRLIETLLAIDPADRLTATSALESEVSCPSFCHSVPILLK
;
A
#
# COMPACT_ATOMS: atom_id res chain seq x y z
N VAL A 1 15.91 12.23 -8.63
CA VAL A 1 15.66 12.28 -7.16
C VAL A 1 14.24 12.75 -6.82
N GLU A 2 13.59 13.59 -7.64
CA GLU A 2 12.25 14.13 -7.35
C GLU A 2 11.14 13.09 -7.19
N GLN A 3 11.16 12.01 -7.97
CA GLN A 3 10.09 11.01 -7.92
C GLN A 3 10.02 10.29 -6.57
N LEU A 4 11.17 9.96 -5.98
CA LEU A 4 11.22 9.31 -4.68
C LEU A 4 10.64 10.20 -3.58
N HIS A 5 10.91 11.51 -3.67
CA HIS A 5 10.32 12.50 -2.76
C HIS A 5 8.79 12.56 -2.89
N LYS A 6 8.25 12.49 -4.12
CA LYS A 6 6.80 12.44 -4.35
C LYS A 6 6.20 11.16 -3.76
N ILE A 7 6.86 10.01 -3.92
CA ILE A 7 6.42 8.73 -3.34
C ILE A 7 6.39 8.83 -1.82
N PHE A 8 7.48 9.27 -1.17
CA PHE A 8 7.52 9.35 0.29
C PHE A 8 6.56 10.38 0.88
N LYS A 9 6.27 11.49 0.18
CA LYS A 9 5.24 12.45 0.60
C LYS A 9 3.84 11.82 0.70
N LEU A 10 3.54 10.83 -0.15
CA LEU A 10 2.25 10.13 -0.14
C LEU A 10 2.27 8.91 0.79
N CYS A 11 3.21 8.00 0.58
CA CYS A 11 3.28 6.70 1.25
C CYS A 11 3.95 6.76 2.64
N GLY A 12 4.61 7.86 2.97
CA GLY A 12 5.44 7.99 4.16
C GLY A 12 6.89 7.59 3.91
N SER A 13 7.78 8.00 4.82
CA SER A 13 9.18 7.60 4.78
C SER A 13 9.37 6.14 5.25
N PRO A 14 10.30 5.38 4.64
CA PRO A 14 10.65 4.05 5.14
C PRO A 14 11.31 4.11 6.52
N THR A 15 11.21 3.01 7.26
CA THR A 15 11.84 2.85 8.59
C THR A 15 13.37 2.75 8.51
N GLU A 16 14.06 2.94 9.64
CA GLU A 16 15.52 2.76 9.70
C GLU A 16 15.94 1.33 9.36
N GLU A 17 15.15 0.34 9.75
CA GLU A 17 15.37 -1.07 9.46
C GLU A 17 15.34 -1.35 7.96
N TYR A 18 14.40 -0.70 7.24
CA TYR A 18 14.34 -0.79 5.78
C TYR A 18 15.65 -0.27 5.16
N TRP A 19 16.13 0.91 5.57
CA TRP A 19 17.35 1.49 5.04
C TRP A 19 18.58 0.61 5.28
N LYS A 20 18.69 0.00 6.48
CA LYS A 20 19.78 -0.93 6.82
C LYS A 20 19.78 -2.19 5.97
N LYS A 21 18.60 -2.73 5.65
CA LYS A 21 18.44 -3.94 4.84
C LYS A 21 18.49 -3.64 3.33
N SER A 22 18.15 -2.42 2.94
CA SER A 22 18.04 -2.03 1.54
C SER A 22 19.43 -2.02 0.89
N LYS A 23 19.56 -2.73 -0.24
CA LYS A 23 20.78 -2.73 -1.07
C LYS A 23 20.79 -1.56 -2.06
N LEU A 24 20.18 -0.42 -1.68
CA LEU A 24 20.01 0.70 -2.59
C LEU A 24 21.36 1.42 -2.78
N PRO A 25 21.86 1.55 -4.03
CA PRO A 25 23.04 2.35 -4.28
C PRO A 25 22.76 3.80 -3.84
N HIS A 26 23.67 4.38 -3.06
CA HIS A 26 23.55 5.74 -2.54
C HIS A 26 22.32 6.00 -1.65
N ALA A 27 21.90 5.03 -0.83
CA ALA A 27 20.77 5.16 0.10
C ALA A 27 20.76 6.46 0.93
N THR A 28 21.94 6.98 1.30
CA THR A 28 22.09 8.23 2.06
C THR A 28 21.65 9.47 1.29
N ILE A 29 21.75 9.49 -0.05
CA ILE A 29 21.29 10.60 -0.91
C ILE A 29 19.75 10.59 -1.01
N PHE A 30 19.15 9.41 -0.90
CA PHE A 30 17.72 9.20 -1.04
C PHE A 30 16.95 9.27 0.28
N LYS A 31 17.63 9.09 1.41
CA LYS A 31 17.03 9.21 2.73
C LYS A 31 16.67 10.68 2.99
N PRO A 32 15.38 11.00 3.17
CA PRO A 32 14.97 12.37 3.44
C PRO A 32 15.48 12.81 4.82
N GLN A 33 15.86 14.09 4.94
CA GLN A 33 16.33 14.62 6.22
C GLN A 33 15.25 14.63 7.30
N GLN A 34 14.00 14.86 6.90
CA GLN A 34 12.84 14.75 7.78
C GLN A 34 11.92 13.63 7.27
N PRO A 35 11.49 12.71 8.15
CA PRO A 35 10.59 11.64 7.75
C PRO A 35 9.21 12.22 7.38
N TYR A 36 8.68 11.77 6.26
CA TYR A 36 7.33 12.10 5.82
C TYR A 36 6.31 11.21 6.52
N LYS A 37 5.22 11.82 7.01
CA LYS A 37 4.05 11.08 7.47
C LYS A 37 3.29 10.51 6.27
N ARG A 38 2.77 9.29 6.41
CA ARG A 38 1.88 8.67 5.41
C ARG A 38 0.57 9.46 5.27
N ARG A 39 0.15 9.75 4.03
CA ARG A 39 -1.03 10.58 3.70
C ARG A 39 -2.03 9.88 2.78
N ILE A 40 -1.93 8.56 2.57
CA ILE A 40 -2.83 7.79 1.69
C ILE A 40 -4.30 7.98 2.09
N ALA A 41 -4.64 7.77 3.37
CA ALA A 41 -6.01 7.92 3.86
C ALA A 41 -6.57 9.35 3.66
N ASP A 42 -5.74 10.37 3.86
CA ASP A 42 -6.15 11.77 3.65
C ASP A 42 -6.36 12.07 2.16
N THR A 43 -5.49 11.52 1.29
CA THR A 43 -5.47 11.79 -0.15
C THR A 43 -6.62 11.09 -0.87
N PHE A 44 -6.96 9.88 -0.44
CA PHE A 44 -8.01 9.05 -1.05
C PHE A 44 -9.24 8.93 -0.15
N LYS A 45 -9.47 9.89 0.75
CA LYS A 45 -10.56 9.88 1.75
C LYS A 45 -11.97 9.69 1.17
N ASP A 46 -12.15 10.03 -0.10
CA ASP A 46 -13.43 9.94 -0.80
C ASP A 46 -13.69 8.51 -1.34
N PHE A 47 -12.73 7.60 -1.19
CA PHE A 47 -12.87 6.21 -1.61
C PHE A 47 -13.53 5.36 -0.52
N PRO A 48 -14.24 4.27 -0.89
CA PRO A 48 -14.73 3.30 0.07
C PRO A 48 -13.60 2.75 0.94
N GLN A 49 -13.93 2.41 2.20
CA GLN A 49 -12.94 1.91 3.15
C GLN A 49 -12.23 0.63 2.66
N SER A 50 -12.91 -0.23 1.90
CA SER A 50 -12.35 -1.43 1.27
C SER A 50 -11.29 -1.09 0.21
N ALA A 51 -11.57 -0.11 -0.65
CA ALA A 51 -10.61 0.41 -1.63
C ALA A 51 -9.41 1.09 -0.96
N LEU A 52 -9.64 1.86 0.11
CA LEU A 52 -8.56 2.44 0.89
C LEU A 52 -7.61 1.36 1.43
N ARG A 53 -8.14 0.30 2.06
CA ARG A 53 -7.31 -0.79 2.60
C ARG A 53 -6.50 -1.49 1.52
N LEU A 54 -7.07 -1.67 0.33
CA LEU A 54 -6.34 -2.25 -0.80
C LEU A 54 -5.20 -1.32 -1.27
N ILE A 55 -5.46 -0.01 -1.41
CA ILE A 55 -4.43 0.96 -1.82
C ILE A 55 -3.29 1.02 -0.80
N GLU A 56 -3.60 0.97 0.50
CA GLU A 56 -2.59 0.99 1.57
C GLU A 56 -1.61 -0.18 1.47
N THR A 57 -2.11 -1.37 1.15
CA THR A 57 -1.28 -2.58 1.02
C THR A 57 -0.50 -2.59 -0.29
N LEU A 58 -1.10 -2.17 -1.41
CA LEU A 58 -0.43 -2.10 -2.71
C LEU A 58 0.70 -1.05 -2.75
N LEU A 59 0.52 0.08 -2.06
CA LEU A 59 1.48 1.18 -2.01
C LEU A 59 2.44 1.10 -0.81
N ALA A 60 2.55 -0.06 -0.16
CA ALA A 60 3.54 -0.29 0.88
C ALA A 60 4.97 -0.08 0.34
N ILE A 61 5.78 0.65 1.11
CA ILE A 61 7.17 0.97 0.75
C ILE A 61 8.08 -0.24 0.90
N ASP A 62 7.92 -0.99 1.99
CA ASP A 62 8.61 -2.27 2.17
C ASP A 62 7.93 -3.34 1.28
N PRO A 63 8.66 -3.98 0.36
CA PRO A 63 8.12 -5.08 -0.42
C PRO A 63 7.60 -6.24 0.43
N ALA A 64 8.14 -6.45 1.64
CA ALA A 64 7.68 -7.49 2.54
C ALA A 64 6.27 -7.24 3.11
N ASP A 65 5.90 -5.96 3.23
CA ASP A 65 4.56 -5.54 3.70
C ASP A 65 3.55 -5.42 2.54
N ARG A 66 4.02 -5.52 1.29
CA ARG A 66 3.18 -5.43 0.10
C ARG A 66 2.49 -6.77 -0.17
N LEU A 67 1.17 -6.73 -0.33
CA LEU A 67 0.39 -7.93 -0.66
C LEU A 67 0.62 -8.39 -2.10
N THR A 68 0.31 -9.67 -2.33
CA THR A 68 0.41 -10.30 -3.66
C THR A 68 -0.74 -9.92 -4.57
N ALA A 69 -0.56 -10.11 -5.88
CA ALA A 69 -1.64 -9.93 -6.86
C ALA A 69 -2.85 -10.83 -6.55
N THR A 70 -2.62 -12.08 -6.10
CA THR A 70 -3.69 -13.01 -5.71
C THR A 70 -4.51 -12.44 -4.56
N SER A 71 -3.84 -11.97 -3.50
CA SER A 71 -4.51 -11.35 -2.34
C SER A 71 -5.29 -10.09 -2.72
N ALA A 72 -4.83 -9.33 -3.72
CA ALA A 72 -5.55 -8.17 -4.24
C ALA A 72 -6.84 -8.58 -4.99
N LEU A 73 -6.79 -9.67 -5.77
CA LEU A 73 -7.97 -10.20 -6.48
C LEU A 73 -9.03 -10.79 -5.55
N GLU A 74 -8.60 -11.28 -4.38
CA GLU A 74 -9.50 -11.76 -3.33
C GLU A 74 -10.11 -10.64 -2.47
N SER A 75 -9.67 -9.39 -2.67
CA SER A 75 -10.22 -8.25 -1.93
C SER A 75 -11.67 -7.95 -2.32
N GLU A 76 -12.42 -7.37 -1.38
CA GLU A 76 -13.82 -6.94 -1.58
C GLU A 76 -14.02 -6.01 -2.79
N VAL A 77 -12.98 -5.30 -3.21
CA VAL A 77 -13.02 -4.39 -4.37
C VAL A 77 -13.03 -5.18 -5.69
N SER A 78 -12.29 -6.29 -5.74
CA SER A 78 -12.14 -7.11 -6.94
C SER A 78 -13.19 -8.21 -7.04
N CYS A 79 -13.84 -8.56 -5.93
CA CYS A 79 -14.96 -9.48 -5.94
C CYS A 79 -16.22 -8.71 -6.42
N PRO A 80 -16.70 -8.92 -7.66
CA PRO A 80 -17.96 -8.33 -8.07
C PRO A 80 -19.03 -8.87 -7.13
N SER A 81 -19.92 -7.98 -6.68
CA SER A 81 -20.95 -8.18 -5.68
C SER A 81 -22.06 -9.20 -6.04
N PHE A 82 -21.70 -10.33 -6.65
CA PHE A 82 -22.55 -11.49 -6.91
C PHE A 82 -22.28 -12.69 -5.98
N CYS A 83 -21.23 -12.67 -5.14
CA CYS A 83 -20.95 -13.80 -4.25
C CYS A 83 -21.83 -13.86 -2.97
N HIS A 84 -22.69 -12.88 -2.70
CA HIS A 84 -23.61 -12.91 -1.55
C HIS A 84 -25.02 -13.45 -1.85
N SER A 85 -25.30 -13.97 -3.06
CA SER A 85 -26.57 -14.67 -3.32
C SER A 85 -26.40 -15.96 -4.12
N VAL A 86 -25.65 -16.91 -3.54
CA VAL A 86 -26.07 -18.32 -3.66
C VAL A 86 -26.28 -18.80 -2.23
N PRO A 87 -27.51 -18.77 -1.69
CA PRO A 87 -27.83 -19.71 -0.63
C PRO A 87 -27.55 -21.09 -1.24
N ILE A 88 -26.45 -21.72 -0.79
CA ILE A 88 -26.21 -23.13 -1.05
C ILE A 88 -27.43 -23.82 -0.47
N LEU A 89 -28.34 -24.20 -1.35
CA LEU A 89 -29.45 -25.06 -1.08
C LEU A 89 -28.84 -26.39 -0.65
N LEU A 90 -28.56 -26.53 0.64
CA LEU A 90 -28.44 -27.83 1.28
C LEU A 90 -29.83 -28.48 1.22
N LYS A 91 -30.10 -29.11 0.08
CA LYS A 91 -30.91 -30.32 -0.02
C LYS A 91 -30.03 -31.38 -0.67
#